data_AF-A0AAT9WFT9-F1
#
_entry.id   AF-A0AAT9WFT9-F1
#
_cell.length_a   1.000
_cell.length_b   1.000
_cell.length_c   1.000
_cell.angle_alpha   90.00
_cell.angle_beta   90.00
_cell.angle_gamma   90.00
#
_symmetry.space_group_name_H-M   'P 1'
#
loop_
_entity.id
_entity.type
_entity.pdbx_description
1 polymer ?
#
loop_
_entity_poly.entity_id
_entity_poly.type
_entity_poly.pdbx_seq_one_letter_code
_entity_poly.pdbx_strand_id
1 'polypeptide(L)'
;MINPNSYSGCSEFYEVAKSVVFFQQYGGETRRFRIDALLDPKSGRFSTSAYIEEAVNLQRSYPVANGKFTTAPDDFRIWVVFTNLGWTDRASAEAAIEQAMAFLGSA
;
A
#
# COMPACT_ATOMS: atom_id res chain seq x y z
N MET A 1 2.55 19.58 -11.70
CA MET A 1 1.67 18.44 -12.01
C MET A 1 2.48 17.49 -12.90
N ILE A 2 2.60 16.21 -12.53
CA ILE A 2 3.36 15.21 -13.31
C ILE A 2 2.57 14.95 -14.60
N ASN A 3 3.22 14.95 -15.77
CA ASN A 3 2.58 14.62 -17.05
C ASN A 3 2.61 13.10 -17.25
N PRO A 4 1.49 12.37 -17.17
CA PRO A 4 1.50 10.91 -17.33
C PRO A 4 2.01 10.47 -18.71
N ASN A 5 1.82 11.31 -19.74
CA ASN A 5 2.23 11.02 -21.12
C ASN A 5 3.75 11.09 -21.34
N SER A 6 4.54 11.56 -20.36
CA SER A 6 6.00 11.58 -20.49
C SER A 6 6.68 10.25 -20.13
N TYR A 7 5.93 9.22 -19.72
CA TYR A 7 6.48 7.94 -19.27
C TYR A 7 6.00 6.78 -20.15
N SER A 8 6.73 6.49 -21.23
CA SER A 8 6.37 5.48 -22.24
C SER A 8 6.33 4.03 -21.73
N GLY A 9 6.83 3.75 -20.51
CA GLY A 9 6.80 2.44 -19.87
C GLY A 9 5.72 2.27 -18.80
N CYS A 10 4.86 3.28 -18.60
CA CYS A 10 3.83 3.28 -17.56
C CYS A 10 2.47 2.96 -18.18
N SER A 11 1.86 1.82 -17.81
CA SER A 11 0.54 1.43 -18.32
C SER A 11 -0.59 2.26 -17.71
N GLU A 12 -0.46 2.62 -16.43
CA GLU A 12 -1.48 3.34 -15.67
C GLU A 12 -0.83 4.29 -14.67
N PHE A 13 -1.43 5.47 -14.50
CA PHE A 13 -0.98 6.50 -13.56
C PHE A 13 -2.13 6.83 -12.62
N TYR A 14 -1.85 6.80 -11.32
CA TYR A 14 -2.80 7.19 -10.28
C TYR A 14 -2.14 8.16 -9.31
N GLU A 15 -2.93 9.07 -8.77
CA GLU A 15 -2.52 9.96 -7.68
C GLU A 15 -3.02 9.40 -6.34
N VAL A 16 -2.12 9.27 -5.36
CA VAL A 16 -2.53 8.95 -3.99
C VAL A 16 -3.14 10.21 -3.37
N ALA A 17 -4.46 10.30 -3.40
CA ALA A 17 -5.18 11.47 -2.92
C ALA A 17 -5.36 11.47 -1.39
N LYS A 18 -5.45 10.28 -0.79
CA LYS A 18 -5.60 10.12 0.66
C LYS A 18 -5.06 8.77 1.11
N SER A 19 -4.43 8.76 2.27
CA SER A 19 -3.98 7.54 2.96
C SER A 19 -4.54 7.51 4.36
N VAL A 20 -5.05 6.36 4.79
CA VAL A 20 -5.44 6.10 6.18
C VAL A 20 -4.68 4.92 6.73
N VAL A 21 -4.32 4.99 8.01
CA VAL A 21 -3.65 3.91 8.74
C VAL A 21 -4.44 3.62 10.00
N PHE A 22 -4.77 2.37 10.23
CA PHE A 22 -5.60 1.94 11.37
C PHE A 22 -5.20 0.55 11.86
N PHE A 23 -5.73 0.18 13.02
CA PHE A 23 -5.55 -1.14 13.62
C PHE A 23 -6.86 -1.92 13.54
N GLN A 24 -6.78 -3.19 13.16
CA GLN A 24 -7.93 -4.08 13.00
C GLN A 24 -7.55 -5.50 13.43
N GLN A 25 -8.50 -6.25 14.00
CA GLN A 25 -8.31 -7.68 14.27
C GLN A 25 -8.30 -8.45 12.95
N TYR A 26 -7.25 -9.22 12.71
CA TYR A 26 -7.11 -10.06 11.52
C TYR A 26 -6.28 -11.30 11.84
N GLY A 27 -6.79 -12.49 11.53
CA GLY A 27 -6.09 -13.74 11.84
C GLY A 27 -5.85 -13.99 13.34
N GLY A 28 -6.72 -13.48 14.21
CA GLY A 28 -6.62 -13.63 15.67
C GLY A 28 -5.71 -12.62 16.37
N GLU A 29 -5.11 -11.68 15.65
CA GLU A 29 -4.22 -10.66 16.22
C GLU A 29 -4.59 -9.25 15.73
N THR A 30 -4.26 -8.23 16.53
CA THR A 30 -4.36 -6.83 16.08
C THR A 30 -3.25 -6.54 15.09
N ARG A 31 -3.63 -6.28 13.84
CA ARG A 31 -2.73 -5.93 12.75
C ARG A 31 -2.91 -4.47 12.36
N ARG A 32 -1.85 -3.89 11.80
CA ARG A 32 -1.86 -2.51 11.31
C ARG A 32 -2.07 -2.52 9.80
N PHE A 33 -3.08 -1.81 9.33
CA PHE A 33 -3.43 -1.70 7.92
C PHE A 33 -3.24 -0.27 7.43
N ARG A 34 -2.98 -0.15 6.13
CA ARG A 34 -2.98 1.11 5.39
C ARG A 34 -3.88 0.97 4.18
N ILE A 35 -4.73 1.97 3.91
CA ILE A 35 -5.51 2.07 2.68
C ILE A 35 -5.14 3.38 2.00
N ASP A 36 -4.80 3.29 0.72
CA ASP A 36 -4.59 4.43 -0.15
C ASP A 36 -5.77 4.55 -1.11
N ALA A 37 -6.38 5.73 -1.17
CA ALA A 37 -7.32 6.11 -2.21
C ALA A 37 -6.56 6.68 -3.41
N LEU A 38 -6.75 6.04 -4.56
CA LEU A 38 -6.05 6.28 -5.80
C LEU A 38 -6.98 6.98 -6.78
N LEU A 39 -6.70 8.24 -7.11
CA LEU A 39 -7.40 8.98 -8.14
C LEU A 39 -6.84 8.61 -9.51
N ASP A 40 -7.71 8.11 -10.39
CA ASP A 40 -7.42 8.03 -11.81
C ASP A 40 -7.66 9.41 -12.46
N PRO A 41 -6.62 10.09 -12.97
CA PRO A 41 -6.77 11.40 -13.59
C PRO A 41 -7.56 11.36 -14.91
N LYS A 42 -7.73 10.18 -15.54
CA LYS A 42 -8.52 10.06 -16.78
C LYS A 42 -10.02 10.01 -16.52
N SER A 43 -10.44 9.19 -15.56
CA SER A 43 -11.86 9.02 -15.24
C SER A 43 -12.37 9.93 -14.11
N GLY A 44 -11.45 10.52 -13.33
CA GLY A 44 -11.79 11.29 -12.13
C GLY A 44 -12.32 10.43 -10.98
N ARG A 45 -12.14 9.11 -11.07
CA ARG A 45 -12.70 8.13 -10.13
C ARG A 45 -11.63 7.61 -9.17
N PHE A 46 -12.08 7.18 -8.01
CA PHE A 46 -11.22 6.70 -6.93
C PHE A 46 -11.34 5.19 -6.79
N SER A 47 -10.20 4.51 -6.87
CA SER A 47 -10.02 3.13 -6.43
C SER A 47 -9.19 3.08 -5.15
N THR A 48 -8.97 1.90 -4.58
CA THR A 48 -8.16 1.74 -3.36
C THR A 48 -7.14 0.63 -3.49
N SER A 49 -5.98 0.83 -2.89
CA SER A 49 -5.02 -0.24 -2.57
C SER A 49 -4.89 -0.36 -1.05
N ALA A 50 -4.92 -1.59 -0.54
CA ALA A 50 -4.69 -1.87 0.88
C ALA A 50 -3.34 -2.55 1.09
N TYR A 51 -2.79 -2.31 2.28
CA TYR A 51 -1.54 -2.89 2.73
C TYR A 51 -1.66 -3.33 4.19
N ILE A 52 -0.90 -4.36 4.54
CA ILE A 52 -0.71 -4.83 5.92
C ILE A 52 0.76 -4.62 6.33
N GLU A 53 0.98 -4.16 7.56
CA GLU A 53 2.34 -3.99 8.10
C GLU A 53 2.87 -5.36 8.55
N GLU A 54 3.94 -5.83 7.93
CA GLU A 54 4.60 -7.09 8.26
C GLU A 54 5.99 -6.84 8.85
N ALA A 55 6.35 -7.67 9.84
CA ALA A 55 7.69 -7.70 10.40
C ALA A 55 8.55 -8.68 9.60
N VAL A 56 9.67 -8.19 9.05
CA VAL A 56 10.58 -8.98 8.23
C VAL A 56 12.01 -8.78 8.71
N ASN A 57 12.78 -9.85 8.73
CA ASN A 57 14.21 -9.80 9.00
C ASN A 57 14.96 -9.64 7.67
N LEU A 58 15.63 -8.50 7.46
CA LEU A 58 16.28 -8.19 6.18
C LEU A 58 17.78 -7.96 6.34
N GLN A 59 18.55 -8.57 5.44
CA GLN A 59 19.95 -8.24 5.24
C GLN A 59 20.06 -7.03 4.31
N ARG A 60 20.63 -5.93 4.80
CA ARG A 60 20.94 -4.77 3.96
C ARG A 60 21.93 -5.18 2.88
N SER A 61 21.67 -4.76 1.63
CA SER A 61 22.54 -5.05 0.49
C SER A 61 23.86 -4.28 0.52
N TYR A 62 23.94 -3.18 1.29
CA TYR A 62 25.13 -2.35 1.47
C TYR A 62 25.21 -1.81 2.91
N PRO A 63 26.44 -1.55 3.43
CA PRO A 63 27.72 -1.74 2.77
C PRO A 63 28.20 -3.21 2.73
N VAL A 64 29.07 -3.51 1.76
CA VAL A 64 29.74 -4.80 1.60
C VAL A 64 31.24 -4.56 1.63
N ALA A 65 31.96 -5.29 2.47
CA ALA A 65 33.42 -5.25 2.54
C ALA A 65 33.98 -6.66 2.27
N ASN A 66 34.95 -6.77 1.36
CA ASN A 66 35.58 -8.04 0.99
C ASN A 66 34.55 -9.13 0.58
N GLY A 67 33.50 -8.75 -0.15
CA GLY A 67 32.44 -9.68 -0.58
C GLY A 67 31.52 -10.19 0.54
N LYS A 68 31.60 -9.62 1.75
CA LYS A 68 30.75 -9.95 2.89
C LYS A 68 29.95 -8.73 3.33
N PHE A 69 28.70 -8.94 3.70
CA PHE A 69 27.90 -7.91 4.33
C PHE A 69 28.54 -7.50 5.66
N THR A 70 28.66 -6.19 5.88
CA THR A 70 29.32 -5.66 7.08
C THR A 70 28.39 -5.52 8.28
N THR A 71 27.08 -5.62 8.05
CA THR A 71 26.04 -5.52 9.08
C THR A 71 25.26 -6.81 9.16
N ALA A 72 24.86 -7.21 10.36
CA ALA A 72 23.91 -8.30 10.55
C ALA A 72 22.53 -7.94 9.95
N PRO A 73 21.71 -8.95 9.64
CA PRO A 73 20.29 -8.73 9.37
C PRO A 73 19.61 -8.02 10.54
N ASP A 74 18.60 -7.22 10.24
CA ASP A 74 17.86 -6.43 11.23
C ASP A 74 16.36 -6.55 10.97
N ASP A 75 15.54 -6.28 11.98
CA ASP A 75 14.10 -6.38 11.90
C ASP A 75 13.49 -5.07 11.37
N PHE A 76 12.73 -5.18 10.28
CA PHE A 76 12.05 -4.07 9.64
C PHE A 76 10.54 -4.28 9.65
N ARG A 77 9.81 -3.17 9.66
CA ARG A 77 8.38 -3.17 9.37
C ARG A 77 8.16 -2.61 7.97
N ILE A 78 7.49 -3.37 7.12
CA ILE A 78 7.21 -2.98 5.74
C ILE A 78 5.72 -3.10 5.46
N TRP A 79 5.23 -2.29 4.51
CA TRP A 79 3.88 -2.40 3.99
C TRP A 79 3.87 -3.43 2.85
N VAL A 80 3.13 -4.51 3.04
CA VAL A 80 2.91 -5.54 2.03
C VAL A 80 1.51 -5.39 1.46
N VAL A 81 1.37 -5.54 0.14
CA VAL A 81 0.06 -5.46 -0.53
C VAL A 81 -0.90 -6.48 0.07
N PHE A 82 -2.06 -6.03 0.51
CA PHE A 82 -3.13 -6.87 1.00
C PHE A 82 -4.10 -7.20 -0.13
N THR A 83 -3.93 -8.38 -0.73
CA THR A 83 -4.63 -8.79 -1.96
C THR A 83 -6.09 -9.18 -1.75
N ASN A 84 -6.52 -9.40 -0.50
CA ASN A 84 -7.88 -9.85 -0.19
C ASN A 84 -8.90 -8.69 -0.11
N LEU A 85 -8.50 -7.48 -0.46
CA LEU A 85 -9.41 -6.34 -0.53
C LEU A 85 -10.32 -6.45 -1.77
N GLY A 86 -11.61 -6.23 -1.58
CA GLY A 86 -12.54 -6.07 -2.70
C GLY A 86 -12.26 -4.83 -3.55
N TRP A 87 -12.69 -4.86 -4.80
CA TRP A 87 -12.53 -3.72 -5.72
C TRP A 87 -13.41 -2.52 -5.31
N THR A 88 -12.89 -1.31 -5.51
CA THR A 88 -13.57 -0.04 -5.24
C THR A 88 -13.53 0.87 -6.46
N ASP A 89 -14.63 1.59 -6.66
CA ASP A 89 -14.78 2.63 -7.68
C ASP A 89 -15.80 3.67 -7.19
N ARG A 90 -15.30 4.80 -6.71
CA ARG A 90 -16.10 5.82 -6.02
C ARG A 90 -15.77 7.23 -6.49
N ALA A 91 -16.68 8.15 -6.20
CA ALA A 91 -16.60 9.53 -6.68
C ALA A 91 -15.74 10.41 -5.77
N SER A 92 -15.39 9.93 -4.58
CA SER A 92 -14.53 10.61 -3.62
C SER A 92 -13.59 9.62 -2.93
N ALA A 93 -12.48 10.13 -2.42
CA ALA A 93 -11.52 9.36 -1.65
C ALA A 93 -12.14 8.79 -0.36
N GLU A 94 -12.97 9.58 0.33
CA GLU A 94 -13.69 9.15 1.54
C GLU A 94 -14.58 7.95 1.26
N ALA A 95 -15.42 8.02 0.23
CA ALA A 95 -16.35 6.93 -0.10
C ALA A 95 -15.60 5.66 -0.53
N ALA A 96 -14.45 5.80 -1.21
CA ALA A 96 -13.60 4.68 -1.58
C ALA A 96 -13.00 4.00 -0.34
N ILE A 97 -12.49 4.80 0.60
CA ILE A 97 -11.91 4.32 1.87
C ILE A 97 -12.98 3.67 2.75
N GLU A 98 -14.16 4.28 2.89
CA GLU A 98 -15.27 3.72 3.67
C GLU A 98 -15.69 2.35 3.13
N GLN A 99 -15.83 2.21 1.82
CA GLN A 99 -16.12 0.92 1.18
C GLN A 99 -15.00 -0.09 1.46
N ALA A 100 -13.73 0.30 1.30
CA ALA A 100 -12.59 -0.58 1.54
C ALA A 100 -12.52 -1.05 3.01
N MET A 101 -12.79 -0.16 3.97
CA MET A 101 -12.86 -0.52 5.39
C MET A 101 -14.02 -1.48 5.67
N ALA A 102 -15.16 -1.33 5.01
CA ALA A 102 -16.28 -2.26 5.16
C ALA A 102 -15.90 -3.69 4.75
N PHE A 103 -15.10 -3.86 3.69
CA PHE A 103 -14.59 -5.18 3.30
C PHE A 103 -13.66 -5.80 4.35
N LEU A 104 -12.83 -4.98 5.01
CA LEU A 104 -11.90 -5.45 6.05
C LEU A 104 -12.61 -5.75 7.38
N GLY A 105 -13.67 -5.00 7.71
CA GLY A 105 -14.48 -5.24 8.92
C GLY A 105 -15.45 -6.41 8.80
N SER A 106 -15.72 -6.90 7.58
CA SER A 106 -16.54 -8.09 7.34
C SER A 106 -15.77 -9.42 7.38
N ALA A 107 -14.46 -9.38 7.65
CA ALA A 107 -13.55 -10.54 7.68
C ALA A 107 -13.29 -11.06 9.10
#